data_AF-C5K7W3-F1
#
_entry.id   AF-C5K7W3-F1
#
_cell.length_a   1.000
_cell.length_b   1.000
_cell.length_c   1.000
_cell.angle_alpha   90.00
_cell.angle_beta   90.00
_cell.angle_gamma   90.00
#
_symmetry.space_group_name_H-M   'P 1'
#
loop_
_entity.id
_entity.type
_entity.pdbx_description
1 polymer ?
#
loop_
_entity_poly.entity_id
_entity_poly.type
_entity_poly.pdbx_seq_one_letter_code
_entity_poly.pdbx_strand_id
1 'polypeptide(L)'
;MNITDYHFGAMLQLIKETSLRELDLKRSDSRELMKLLQPVRPMVTTGYGVRREIALKNLSLGKDQLYRKLGGEKGIRETLNILYQIVTTDTRIKEFFDDKKIKKIKEGQTKYFIEMFGGPKKSTTRELYAIHETLGINDFHFDAFIGDFQRAMLGTGIDEVVMDEVMITIEQVRPQVMGRKTVEVAGVMKNGKSLLMRLGGDMNLESLVENMYDRAVVDSRVQFFFNRDKATQRRIRMRMYQYLSGAFGGPIQYDPANLKPAHYNMNITNYHFDAVLEVLTNAAREMKIDVDTIDDMTQKFKSSRRNSQVVNGIRSDVTIGCTVRMEAAKKKNETDGLDQLFMKLGGHEGISHFISHLYEFVERDNRINMFFEGSKLELIKKAQAAYISMLLGGSSEYNGRSLEEIHQTLAMTDFHLDCFLQCVQKSLKDFCMNCVFGQASMTPKSSLPHIALLA
;
A
#
# COMPACT_ATOMS: atom_id res chain seq x y z
N MET A 1 11.11 5.43 7.41
CA MET A 1 11.12 6.65 6.57
C MET A 1 12.51 7.25 6.73
N ASN A 2 13.27 7.49 5.67
CA ASN A 2 14.61 8.09 5.84
C ASN A 2 14.46 9.53 6.35
N ILE A 3 15.39 9.95 7.21
CA ILE A 3 15.34 11.25 7.89
C ILE A 3 15.35 12.41 6.89
N THR A 4 16.04 12.24 5.76
CA THR A 4 16.08 13.19 4.64
C THR A 4 14.72 13.33 3.93
N ASP A 5 13.98 12.24 3.73
CA ASP A 5 12.64 12.27 3.12
C ASP A 5 11.58 12.82 4.08
N TYR A 6 11.71 12.55 5.38
CA TYR A 6 10.87 13.18 6.39
C TYR A 6 11.07 14.70 6.39
N HIS A 7 12.33 15.18 6.35
CA HIS A 7 12.62 16.60 6.33
C HIS A 7 12.18 17.29 5.04
N PHE A 8 12.41 16.68 3.87
CA PHE A 8 11.96 17.27 2.61
C PHE A 8 10.43 17.30 2.51
N GLY A 9 9.75 16.22 2.90
CA GLY A 9 8.29 16.18 2.96
C GLY A 9 7.69 17.16 3.97
N ALA A 10 8.31 17.30 5.14
CA ALA A 10 7.91 18.28 6.15
C ALA A 10 8.14 19.72 5.68
N MET A 11 9.26 19.99 5.02
CA MET A 11 9.58 21.28 4.41
C MET A 11 8.54 21.62 3.33
N LEU A 12 8.20 20.68 2.45
CA LEU A 12 7.15 20.87 1.45
C LEU A 12 5.79 21.16 2.08
N GLN A 13 5.46 20.49 3.18
CA GLN A 13 4.21 20.74 3.92
C GLN A 13 4.21 22.13 4.56
N LEU A 14 5.32 22.57 5.16
CA LEU A 14 5.51 23.91 5.69
C LEU A 14 5.39 24.97 4.60
N ILE A 15 6.11 24.82 3.48
CA ILE A 15 6.05 25.72 2.33
C ILE A 15 4.61 25.82 1.83
N LYS A 16 3.90 24.70 1.74
CA LYS A 16 2.49 24.69 1.36
C LYS A 16 1.60 25.43 2.35
N GLU A 17 1.77 25.19 3.65
CA GLU A 17 0.96 25.86 4.69
C GLU A 17 1.24 27.37 4.72
N THR A 18 2.51 27.78 4.71
CA THR A 18 2.94 29.18 4.62
C THR A 18 2.42 29.83 3.34
N SER A 19 2.53 29.16 2.18
CA SER A 19 2.03 29.69 0.90
C SER A 19 0.53 29.99 0.93
N LEU A 20 -0.26 29.12 1.58
CA LEU A 20 -1.72 29.24 1.62
C LEU A 20 -2.23 30.15 2.74
N ARG A 21 -1.53 30.23 3.87
CA ARG A 21 -2.03 30.91 5.08
C ARG A 21 -1.36 32.24 5.35
N GLU A 22 -0.07 32.35 5.07
CA GLU A 22 0.72 33.54 5.39
C GLU A 22 0.93 34.42 4.15
N LEU A 23 1.10 33.80 2.97
CA LEU A 23 1.29 34.50 1.71
C LEU A 23 -0.01 34.65 0.88
N ASP A 24 -1.11 34.11 1.37
CA ASP A 24 -2.46 34.14 0.76
C ASP A 24 -2.48 33.78 -0.75
N LEU A 25 -1.60 32.85 -1.15
CA LEU A 25 -1.54 32.39 -2.54
C LEU A 25 -2.78 31.58 -2.87
N LYS A 26 -3.28 31.75 -4.10
CA LYS A 26 -4.37 30.91 -4.61
C LYS A 26 -3.92 29.45 -4.60
N ARG A 27 -4.89 28.54 -4.38
CA ARG A 27 -4.63 27.09 -4.36
C ARG A 27 -4.02 26.56 -5.66
N SER A 28 -4.28 27.22 -6.79
CA SER A 28 -3.64 26.93 -8.09
C SER A 28 -2.15 27.21 -8.04
N ASP A 29 -1.77 28.38 -7.52
CA ASP A 29 -0.41 28.91 -7.59
C ASP A 29 0.47 28.23 -6.55
N SER A 30 -0.09 27.97 -5.35
CA SER A 30 0.55 27.09 -4.35
C SER A 30 0.80 25.69 -4.93
N ARG A 31 -0.15 25.12 -5.68
CA ARG A 31 0.04 23.81 -6.32
C ARG A 31 1.13 23.84 -7.39
N GLU A 32 1.21 24.91 -8.15
CA GLU A 32 2.24 25.10 -9.17
C GLU A 32 3.63 25.28 -8.55
N LEU A 33 3.74 26.06 -7.47
CA LEU A 33 4.95 26.15 -6.64
C LEU A 33 5.40 24.77 -6.13
N MET A 34 4.47 23.96 -5.60
CA MET A 34 4.80 22.60 -5.16
C MET A 34 5.30 21.71 -6.32
N LYS A 35 4.74 21.85 -7.52
CA LYS A 35 5.21 21.15 -8.72
C LYS A 35 6.61 21.60 -9.13
N LEU A 36 6.92 22.90 -9.03
CA LEU A 36 8.25 23.44 -9.34
C LEU A 36 9.33 22.99 -8.36
N LEU A 37 8.95 22.70 -7.11
CA LEU A 37 9.87 22.20 -6.09
C LEU A 37 10.10 20.67 -6.16
N GLN A 38 9.21 19.91 -6.81
CA GLN A 38 9.37 18.46 -6.98
C GLN A 38 10.69 18.07 -7.69
N PRO A 39 11.10 18.71 -8.80
CA PRO A 39 12.39 18.43 -9.47
C PRO A 39 13.64 18.71 -8.62
N VAL A 40 13.52 19.50 -7.54
CA VAL A 40 14.63 19.78 -6.61
C VAL A 40 14.85 18.61 -5.65
N ARG A 41 13.85 17.73 -5.47
CA ARG A 41 13.92 16.57 -4.56
C ARG A 41 15.15 15.70 -4.82
N PRO A 42 15.41 15.20 -6.05
CA PRO A 42 16.64 14.46 -6.34
C PRO A 42 17.87 15.26 -5.94
N MET A 43 17.96 16.55 -6.26
CA MET A 43 19.17 17.36 -5.98
C MET A 43 19.48 17.47 -4.48
N VAL A 44 18.45 17.50 -3.63
CA VAL A 44 18.59 17.55 -2.17
C VAL A 44 18.85 16.15 -1.58
N THR A 45 18.27 15.10 -2.16
CA THR A 45 18.42 13.72 -1.66
C THR A 45 19.61 12.96 -2.26
N THR A 46 20.21 13.45 -3.36
CA THR A 46 21.34 12.80 -4.06
C THR A 46 22.55 12.65 -3.14
N GLY A 47 22.82 13.65 -2.29
CA GLY A 47 23.91 13.59 -1.32
C GLY A 47 23.80 12.40 -0.37
N TYR A 48 22.60 12.12 0.14
CA TYR A 48 22.35 10.94 0.96
C TYR A 48 22.43 9.65 0.15
N GLY A 49 21.87 9.62 -1.07
CA GLY A 49 21.96 8.45 -1.96
C GLY A 49 23.41 8.03 -2.23
N VAL A 50 24.27 8.98 -2.58
CA VAL A 50 25.71 8.75 -2.82
C VAL A 50 26.43 8.33 -1.55
N ARG A 51 26.23 9.02 -0.42
CA ARG A 51 26.85 8.64 0.86
C ARG A 51 26.40 7.27 1.34
N ARG A 52 25.14 6.92 1.13
CA ARG A 52 24.60 5.58 1.42
C ARG A 52 25.26 4.50 0.59
N GLU A 53 25.48 4.71 -0.71
CA GLU A 53 26.18 3.75 -1.56
C GLU A 53 27.64 3.57 -1.14
N ILE A 54 28.32 4.67 -0.81
CA ILE A 54 29.68 4.65 -0.26
C ILE A 54 29.70 3.87 1.07
N ALA A 55 28.75 4.13 1.95
CA ALA A 55 28.64 3.48 3.24
C ALA A 55 28.35 1.96 3.11
N LEU A 56 27.48 1.55 2.18
CA LEU A 56 27.25 0.14 1.85
C LEU A 56 28.52 -0.54 1.33
N LYS A 57 29.27 0.13 0.46
CA LYS A 57 30.55 -0.36 -0.05
C LYS A 57 31.58 -0.50 1.08
N ASN A 58 31.69 0.48 1.97
CA ASN A 58 32.60 0.42 3.10
C ASN A 58 32.23 -0.71 4.08
N LEU A 59 30.94 -0.94 4.31
CA LEU A 59 30.48 -2.04 5.14
C LEU A 59 30.88 -3.42 4.57
N SER A 60 30.89 -3.55 3.24
CA SER A 60 31.35 -4.77 2.56
C SER A 60 32.86 -5.05 2.74
N LEU A 61 33.64 -4.03 3.11
CA LEU A 61 35.09 -4.14 3.35
C LEU A 61 35.43 -4.57 4.80
N GLY A 62 34.44 -4.65 5.70
CA GLY A 62 34.60 -5.16 7.06
C GLY A 62 34.10 -4.20 8.14
N LYS A 63 33.31 -4.71 9.09
CA LYS A 63 32.72 -3.91 10.18
C LYS A 63 33.75 -3.43 11.20
N ASP A 64 34.87 -4.11 11.39
CA ASP A 64 35.94 -3.74 12.34
C ASP A 64 36.49 -2.32 12.11
N GLN A 65 36.45 -1.82 10.87
CA GLN A 65 36.79 -0.44 10.55
C GLN A 65 35.78 0.56 11.13
N LEU A 66 34.48 0.24 11.10
CA LEU A 66 33.43 1.06 11.66
C LEU A 66 33.60 1.22 13.17
N TYR A 67 33.90 0.12 13.89
CA TYR A 67 34.23 0.18 15.33
C TYR A 67 35.39 1.15 15.63
N ARG A 68 36.47 1.11 14.82
CA ARG A 68 37.61 2.03 15.00
C ARG A 68 37.24 3.48 14.71
N LYS A 69 36.51 3.73 13.62
CA LYS A 69 36.03 5.07 13.24
C LYS A 69 35.09 5.69 14.29
N LEU A 70 34.34 4.86 15.01
CA LEU A 70 33.48 5.28 16.12
C LEU A 70 34.24 5.53 17.43
N GLY A 71 35.59 5.49 17.43
CA GLY A 71 36.39 5.69 18.64
C GLY A 71 36.40 4.48 19.57
N GLY A 72 36.12 3.28 19.05
CA GLY A 72 36.04 2.05 19.81
C GLY A 72 34.97 2.08 20.91
N GLU A 73 35.16 1.26 21.96
CA GLU A 73 34.22 1.17 23.08
C GLU A 73 33.96 2.52 23.76
N LYS A 74 34.99 3.37 23.88
CA LYS A 74 34.86 4.69 24.51
C LYS A 74 33.92 5.59 23.72
N GLY A 75 34.12 5.72 22.41
CA GLY A 75 33.29 6.60 21.57
C GLY A 75 31.85 6.09 21.40
N ILE A 76 31.67 4.76 21.31
CA ILE A 76 30.32 4.15 21.31
C ILE A 76 29.62 4.44 22.64
N ARG A 77 30.27 4.21 23.79
CA ARG A 77 29.66 4.47 25.10
C ARG A 77 29.29 5.94 25.29
N GLU A 78 30.12 6.86 24.79
CA GLU A 78 29.83 8.29 24.85
C GLU A 78 28.62 8.67 24.00
N THR A 79 28.54 8.14 22.78
CA THR A 79 27.37 8.33 21.92
C THR A 79 26.09 7.79 22.57
N LEU A 80 26.17 6.61 23.20
CA LEU A 80 25.06 6.03 23.96
C LEU A 80 24.74 6.81 25.24
N ASN A 81 25.69 7.54 25.82
CA ASN A 81 25.40 8.45 26.94
C ASN A 81 24.47 9.58 26.51
N ILE A 82 24.80 10.24 25.41
CA ILE A 82 23.99 11.31 24.83
C ILE A 82 22.65 10.77 24.33
N LEU A 83 22.63 9.64 23.64
CA LEU A 83 21.38 9.02 23.16
C LEU A 83 20.39 8.82 24.30
N TYR A 84 20.84 8.33 25.46
CA TYR A 84 19.95 8.09 26.60
C TYR A 84 19.46 9.36 27.29
N GLN A 85 20.15 10.49 27.14
CA GLN A 85 19.62 11.80 27.53
C GLN A 85 18.51 12.26 26.59
N ILE A 86 18.60 11.89 25.30
CA ILE A 86 17.61 12.25 24.28
C ILE A 86 16.35 11.37 24.39
N VAL A 87 16.48 10.04 24.32
CA VAL A 87 15.31 9.13 24.24
C VAL A 87 14.44 9.14 25.50
N THR A 88 14.98 9.56 26.65
CA THR A 88 14.22 9.72 27.91
C THR A 88 13.33 10.95 27.92
N THR A 89 13.63 11.93 27.07
CA THR A 89 12.86 13.17 26.95
C THR A 89 12.01 13.19 25.68
N ASP A 90 12.30 12.32 24.69
CA ASP A 90 11.50 12.20 23.47
C ASP A 90 10.11 11.59 23.75
N THR A 91 9.08 12.44 23.68
CA THR A 91 7.68 12.05 23.86
C THR A 91 7.20 10.94 22.93
N ARG A 92 7.88 10.71 21.79
CA ARG A 92 7.52 9.66 20.82
C ARG A 92 7.87 8.26 21.31
N ILE A 93 8.89 8.11 22.16
CA ILE A 93 9.46 6.81 22.54
C ILE A 93 9.83 6.65 24.01
N LYS A 94 9.77 7.72 24.83
CA LYS A 94 10.16 7.68 26.25
C LYS A 94 9.46 6.59 27.07
N GLU A 95 8.23 6.23 26.70
CA GLU A 95 7.44 5.20 27.39
C GLU A 95 8.08 3.79 27.30
N PHE A 96 8.94 3.54 26.31
CA PHE A 96 9.69 2.29 26.17
C PHE A 96 10.91 2.20 27.11
N PHE A 97 11.31 3.31 27.75
CA PHE A 97 12.54 3.43 28.53
C PHE A 97 12.27 3.63 30.02
N ASP A 98 11.61 2.66 30.67
CA ASP A 98 11.34 2.62 32.11
C ASP A 98 12.58 2.97 32.96
N ASP A 99 12.46 4.01 33.80
CA ASP A 99 13.50 4.53 34.69
C ASP A 99 14.17 3.44 35.54
N LYS A 100 13.41 2.43 35.98
CA LYS A 100 13.94 1.33 36.80
C LYS A 100 14.86 0.40 36.02
N LYS A 101 14.68 0.32 34.70
CA LYS A 101 15.40 -0.60 33.80
C LYS A 101 16.41 0.11 32.91
N ILE A 102 16.36 1.44 32.83
CA ILE A 102 17.11 2.21 31.84
C ILE A 102 18.62 1.95 31.86
N LYS A 103 19.22 1.86 33.05
CA LYS A 103 20.65 1.55 33.20
C LYS A 103 21.01 0.18 32.60
N LYS A 104 20.12 -0.81 32.76
CA LYS A 104 20.28 -2.16 32.24
C LYS A 104 20.05 -2.21 30.72
N ILE A 105 19.05 -1.49 30.21
CA ILE A 105 18.78 -1.38 28.77
C ILE A 105 19.98 -0.70 28.08
N LYS A 106 20.48 0.41 28.64
CA LYS A 106 21.65 1.13 28.14
C LYS A 106 22.90 0.26 28.08
N GLU A 107 23.19 -0.48 29.15
CA GLU A 107 24.35 -1.36 29.17
C GLU A 107 24.20 -2.53 28.18
N GLY A 108 22.99 -3.09 28.04
CA GLY A 108 22.70 -4.12 27.05
C GLY A 108 22.87 -3.63 25.61
N GLN A 109 22.29 -2.48 25.27
CA GLN A 109 22.44 -1.84 23.96
C GLN A 109 23.89 -1.45 23.68
N THR A 110 24.64 -0.96 24.68
CA THR A 110 26.07 -0.61 24.50
C THR A 110 26.87 -1.84 24.08
N LYS A 111 26.70 -2.98 24.76
CA LYS A 111 27.35 -4.24 24.38
C LYS A 111 26.95 -4.70 22.99
N TYR A 112 25.65 -4.61 22.69
CA TYR A 112 25.11 -4.99 21.39
C TYR A 112 25.70 -4.15 20.26
N PHE A 113 25.78 -2.82 20.42
CA PHE A 113 26.34 -1.93 19.41
C PHE A 113 27.86 -2.10 19.25
N ILE A 114 28.59 -2.35 20.34
CA ILE A 114 30.02 -2.69 20.25
C ILE A 114 30.22 -3.93 19.35
N GLU A 115 29.46 -5.00 19.57
CA GLU A 115 29.55 -6.20 18.73
C GLU A 115 29.05 -5.95 17.31
N MET A 116 27.90 -5.28 17.15
CA MET A 116 27.31 -4.95 15.85
C MET A 116 28.26 -4.18 14.95
N PHE A 117 29.02 -3.24 15.51
CA PHE A 117 29.96 -2.42 14.76
C PHE A 117 31.35 -3.03 14.63
N GLY A 118 31.57 -4.29 15.04
CA GLY A 118 32.84 -5.01 14.82
C GLY A 118 33.84 -4.94 15.97
N GLY A 119 33.40 -4.55 17.16
CA GLY A 119 34.19 -4.60 18.39
C GLY A 119 34.26 -6.01 19.02
N PRO A 120 35.00 -6.17 20.12
CA PRO A 120 35.21 -7.48 20.76
C PRO A 120 33.90 -8.08 21.27
N LYS A 121 33.72 -9.39 21.03
CA LYS A 121 32.51 -10.13 21.39
C LYS A 121 32.35 -10.20 22.92
N LYS A 122 31.31 -9.56 23.46
CA LYS A 122 31.00 -9.56 24.91
C LYS A 122 29.70 -10.33 25.14
N SER A 123 29.81 -11.67 25.18
CA SER A 123 28.84 -12.66 25.68
C SER A 123 27.33 -12.36 25.58
N THR A 124 26.69 -13.11 24.68
CA THR A 124 25.26 -13.46 24.59
C THR A 124 24.27 -12.31 24.37
N THR A 125 24.17 -11.91 23.10
CA THR A 125 23.02 -11.19 22.57
C THR A 125 21.76 -12.06 22.71
N ARG A 126 20.85 -11.71 23.62
CA ARG A 126 19.48 -12.25 23.59
C ARG A 126 18.87 -11.94 22.22
N GLU A 127 18.11 -12.87 21.65
CA GLU A 127 17.45 -12.64 20.37
C GLU A 127 16.64 -11.34 20.42
N LEU A 128 16.99 -10.38 19.56
CA LEU A 128 16.35 -9.06 19.52
C LEU A 128 14.82 -9.19 19.38
N TYR A 129 14.39 -10.17 18.58
CA TYR A 129 12.98 -10.52 18.41
C TYR A 129 12.30 -10.78 19.76
N ALA A 130 12.83 -11.71 20.56
CA ALA A 130 12.23 -12.12 21.83
C ALA A 130 12.16 -10.98 22.85
N ILE A 131 13.07 -10.00 22.78
CA ILE A 131 13.06 -8.83 23.66
C ILE A 131 11.94 -7.86 23.28
N HIS A 132 11.67 -7.69 21.99
CA HIS A 132 10.79 -6.62 21.49
C HIS A 132 9.39 -7.11 21.07
N GLU A 133 9.16 -8.41 20.96
CA GLU A 133 7.90 -9.02 20.50
C GLU A 133 6.66 -8.47 21.22
N THR A 134 6.73 -8.25 22.53
CA THR A 134 5.59 -7.81 23.35
C THR A 134 5.46 -6.30 23.48
N LEU A 135 6.39 -5.52 22.90
CA LEU A 135 6.48 -4.07 23.11
C LEU A 135 5.61 -3.26 22.12
N GLY A 136 5.06 -3.88 21.07
CA GLY A 136 4.23 -3.16 20.09
C GLY A 136 4.98 -2.07 19.31
N ILE A 137 6.30 -2.22 19.15
CA ILE A 137 7.14 -1.29 18.40
C ILE A 137 6.75 -1.31 16.92
N ASN A 138 6.51 -0.14 16.34
CA ASN A 138 6.13 0.02 14.94
C ASN A 138 7.19 0.90 14.21
N ASP A 139 6.99 1.12 12.91
CA ASP A 139 7.93 1.91 12.09
C ASP A 139 8.12 3.34 12.63
N PHE A 140 7.08 3.95 13.21
CA PHE A 140 7.15 5.29 13.79
C PHE A 140 8.07 5.33 15.03
N HIS A 141 7.96 4.35 15.92
CA HIS A 141 8.82 4.25 17.11
C HIS A 141 10.27 3.98 16.74
N PHE A 142 10.52 3.09 15.76
CA PHE A 142 11.87 2.79 15.31
C PHE A 142 12.51 4.00 14.60
N ASP A 143 11.76 4.68 13.72
CA ASP A 143 12.24 5.90 13.04
C ASP A 143 12.56 7.02 14.04
N ALA A 144 11.77 7.17 15.11
CA ALA A 144 12.06 8.12 16.17
C ALA A 144 13.40 7.81 16.88
N PHE A 145 13.63 6.54 17.23
CA PHE A 145 14.90 6.09 17.82
C PHE A 145 16.10 6.33 16.89
N ILE A 146 15.98 6.02 15.60
CA ILE A 146 17.05 6.27 14.61
C ILE A 146 17.36 7.77 14.53
N GLY A 147 16.34 8.63 14.53
CA GLY A 147 16.52 10.09 14.55
C GLY A 147 17.26 10.57 15.80
N ASP A 148 16.93 10.03 16.97
CA ASP A 148 17.62 10.39 18.22
C ASP A 148 19.05 9.87 18.25
N PHE A 149 19.32 8.69 17.67
CA PHE A 149 20.68 8.17 17.51
C PHE A 149 21.50 9.06 16.59
N GLN A 150 20.96 9.50 15.45
CA GLN A 150 21.65 10.44 14.58
C GLN A 150 22.01 11.74 15.31
N ARG A 151 21.08 12.30 16.12
CA ARG A 151 21.36 13.48 16.95
C ARG A 151 22.46 13.23 17.97
N ALA A 152 22.48 12.06 18.60
CA ALA A 152 23.51 11.69 19.56
C ALA A 152 24.90 11.62 18.91
N MET A 153 25.01 11.06 17.69
CA MET A 153 26.27 11.00 16.94
C MET A 153 26.75 12.37 16.47
N LEU A 154 25.82 13.24 16.05
CA LEU A 154 26.15 14.64 15.75
C LEU A 154 26.74 15.34 16.97
N GLY A 155 26.19 15.08 18.16
CA GLY A 155 26.69 15.62 19.43
C GLY A 155 28.09 15.13 19.83
N THR A 156 28.57 14.00 19.30
CA THR A 156 29.93 13.49 19.53
C THR A 156 30.92 13.85 18.44
N GLY A 157 30.49 14.55 17.39
CA GLY A 157 31.36 14.97 16.27
C GLY A 157 31.76 13.83 15.33
N ILE A 158 30.97 12.75 15.26
CA ILE A 158 31.19 11.67 14.30
C ILE A 158 30.94 12.20 12.88
N ASP A 159 31.84 11.87 11.95
CA ASP A 159 31.74 12.28 10.55
C ASP A 159 30.46 11.76 9.86
N GLU A 160 29.88 12.54 8.94
CA GLU A 160 28.62 12.22 8.27
C GLU A 160 28.64 10.90 7.52
N VAL A 161 29.75 10.54 6.87
CA VAL A 161 29.88 9.26 6.16
C VAL A 161 29.86 8.10 7.15
N VAL A 162 30.50 8.28 8.31
CA VAL A 162 30.52 7.27 9.39
C VAL A 162 29.14 7.14 10.03
N MET A 163 28.42 8.26 10.20
CA MET A 163 27.02 8.23 10.67
C MET A 163 26.13 7.45 9.70
N ASP A 164 26.24 7.69 8.39
CA ASP A 164 25.47 6.96 7.38
C ASP A 164 25.79 5.45 7.42
N GLU A 165 27.06 5.06 7.61
CA GLU A 165 27.47 3.65 7.84
C GLU A 165 26.78 3.04 9.08
N VAL A 166 26.70 3.79 10.19
CA VAL A 166 25.97 3.36 11.41
C VAL A 166 24.49 3.20 11.14
N MET A 167 23.84 4.20 10.55
CA MET A 167 22.39 4.17 10.31
C MET A 167 22.00 2.98 9.43
N ILE A 168 22.74 2.71 8.36
CA ILE A 168 22.54 1.54 7.50
C ILE A 168 22.70 0.23 8.27
N THR A 169 23.69 0.15 9.16
CA THR A 169 23.96 -1.06 9.94
C THR A 169 22.83 -1.33 10.95
N ILE A 170 22.30 -0.30 11.61
CA ILE A 170 21.20 -0.45 12.56
C ILE A 170 19.89 -0.75 11.83
N GLU A 171 19.67 -0.19 10.65
CA GLU A 171 18.46 -0.45 9.85
C GLU A 171 18.26 -1.94 9.55
N GLN A 172 19.35 -2.72 9.45
CA GLN A 172 19.31 -4.18 9.22
C GLN A 172 18.58 -4.94 10.33
N VAL A 173 18.51 -4.40 11.55
CA VAL A 173 17.86 -5.08 12.68
C VAL A 173 16.43 -4.63 12.92
N ARG A 174 15.93 -3.68 12.12
CA ARG A 174 14.54 -3.22 12.17
C ARG A 174 13.54 -4.39 12.17
N PRO A 175 13.64 -5.41 11.28
CA PRO A 175 12.69 -6.51 11.30
C PRO A 175 12.65 -7.26 12.64
N GLN A 176 13.82 -7.50 13.24
CA GLN A 176 13.93 -8.20 14.52
C GLN A 176 13.34 -7.37 15.67
N VAL A 177 13.60 -6.06 15.70
CA VAL A 177 13.04 -5.16 16.72
C VAL A 177 11.52 -5.00 16.57
N MET A 178 11.00 -5.15 15.35
CA MET A 178 9.57 -5.03 15.07
C MET A 178 8.79 -6.35 15.11
N GLY A 179 9.45 -7.47 15.44
CA GLY A 179 8.79 -8.77 15.43
C GLY A 179 8.44 -9.30 14.02
N ARG A 180 9.12 -8.83 12.97
CA ARG A 180 8.94 -9.34 11.59
C ARG A 180 9.89 -10.52 11.35
N LYS A 181 9.37 -11.69 11.00
CA LYS A 181 10.20 -12.82 10.53
C LYS A 181 10.93 -12.41 9.26
N THR A 182 12.26 -12.35 9.31
CA THR A 182 13.10 -12.14 8.12
C THR A 182 13.03 -13.39 7.26
N VAL A 183 12.36 -13.29 6.12
CA VAL A 183 12.56 -14.25 5.02
C VAL A 183 13.66 -13.65 4.15
N GLU A 184 14.76 -14.39 3.95
CA GLU A 184 15.73 -14.06 2.90
C GLU A 184 15.00 -14.14 1.56
N VAL A 185 14.70 -12.99 0.95
CA VAL A 185 14.04 -12.99 -0.35
C VAL A 185 15.13 -12.95 -1.43
N ALA A 186 15.27 -14.09 -2.11
CA ALA A 186 16.01 -14.23 -3.36
C ALA A 186 15.53 -13.19 -4.38
N GLY A 187 16.20 -12.04 -4.42
CA GLY A 187 16.12 -11.12 -5.55
C GLY A 187 16.77 -11.79 -6.76
N VAL A 188 16.15 -11.69 -7.94
CA VAL A 188 16.81 -12.08 -9.19
C VAL A 188 18.01 -11.17 -9.36
N MET A 189 19.22 -11.71 -9.17
CA MET A 189 20.47 -10.98 -9.35
C MET A 189 20.84 -11.06 -10.83
N LYS A 190 20.91 -9.93 -11.53
CA LYS A 190 21.42 -9.85 -12.91
C LYS A 190 22.73 -9.06 -12.87
N ASN A 191 23.82 -9.65 -13.34
CA ASN A 191 25.16 -9.07 -13.31
C ASN A 191 25.60 -8.60 -11.91
N GLY A 192 25.27 -9.38 -10.87
CA GLY A 192 25.63 -9.05 -9.48
C GLY A 192 24.84 -7.88 -8.86
N LYS A 193 23.84 -7.33 -9.56
CA LYS A 193 22.96 -6.26 -9.05
C LYS A 193 21.55 -6.78 -8.80
N SER A 194 20.95 -6.35 -7.70
CA SER A 194 19.53 -6.59 -7.43
C SER A 194 18.65 -5.77 -8.38
N LEU A 195 17.36 -6.13 -8.46
CA LEU A 195 16.40 -5.36 -9.23
C LEU A 195 16.28 -3.93 -8.70
N LEU A 196 16.34 -3.73 -7.37
CA LEU A 196 16.36 -2.41 -6.75
C LEU A 196 17.57 -1.58 -7.19
N MET A 197 18.77 -2.17 -7.23
CA MET A 197 19.97 -1.47 -7.70
C MET A 197 19.87 -1.08 -9.18
N ARG A 198 19.31 -1.95 -10.02
CA ARG A 198 19.08 -1.68 -11.44
C ARG A 198 18.02 -0.59 -11.67
N LEU A 199 17.04 -0.50 -10.77
CA LEU A 199 16.05 0.58 -10.72
C LEU A 199 16.66 1.94 -10.40
N GLY A 200 17.88 2.00 -9.86
CA GLY A 200 18.51 3.23 -9.34
C GLY A 200 18.34 3.42 -7.83
N GLY A 201 18.06 2.34 -7.09
CA GLY A 201 17.97 2.34 -5.64
C GLY A 201 16.64 2.86 -5.09
N ASP A 202 16.63 3.12 -3.79
CA ASP A 202 15.42 3.45 -3.03
C ASP A 202 14.72 4.73 -3.49
N MET A 203 15.47 5.74 -3.93
CA MET A 203 14.89 7.01 -4.40
C MET A 203 14.08 6.84 -5.69
N ASN A 204 14.59 6.04 -6.61
CA ASN A 204 13.86 5.72 -7.84
C ASN A 204 12.68 4.81 -7.55
N LEU A 205 12.79 3.89 -6.60
CA LEU A 205 11.65 3.09 -6.18
C LEU A 205 10.55 3.94 -5.54
N GLU A 206 10.89 4.88 -4.67
CA GLU A 206 9.91 5.77 -4.05
C GLU A 206 9.25 6.68 -5.09
N SER A 207 10.04 7.27 -5.99
CA SER A 207 9.52 8.10 -7.09
C SER A 207 8.62 7.29 -8.03
N LEU A 208 8.96 6.03 -8.28
CA LEU A 208 8.12 5.10 -9.04
C LEU A 208 6.79 4.86 -8.33
N VAL A 209 6.80 4.64 -7.01
CA VAL A 209 5.57 4.48 -6.22
C VAL A 209 4.73 5.75 -6.27
N GLU A 210 5.32 6.93 -6.06
CA GLU A 210 4.58 8.20 -6.13
C GLU A 210 3.93 8.42 -7.50
N ASN A 211 4.69 8.25 -8.58
CA ASN A 211 4.17 8.39 -9.95
C ASN A 211 3.07 7.36 -10.27
N MET A 212 3.27 6.11 -9.84
CA MET A 212 2.26 5.06 -9.97
C MET A 212 0.96 5.42 -9.24
N TYR A 213 1.03 5.98 -8.03
CA TYR A 213 -0.17 6.41 -7.30
C TYR A 213 -0.87 7.59 -7.95
N ASP A 214 -0.11 8.60 -8.38
CA ASP A 214 -0.68 9.79 -9.01
C ASP A 214 -1.40 9.45 -10.32
N ARG A 215 -0.93 8.42 -11.03
CA ARG A 215 -1.63 7.82 -12.16
C ARG A 215 -2.84 6.98 -11.71
N ALA A 216 -2.69 6.14 -10.69
CA ALA A 216 -3.77 5.27 -10.23
C ALA A 216 -4.99 6.03 -9.68
N VAL A 217 -4.80 7.22 -9.09
CA VAL A 217 -5.92 8.05 -8.59
C VAL A 217 -6.76 8.70 -9.70
N VAL A 218 -6.24 8.78 -10.93
CA VAL A 218 -6.97 9.29 -12.11
C VAL A 218 -7.26 8.21 -13.15
N ASP A 219 -6.61 7.03 -13.07
CA ASP A 219 -6.93 5.89 -13.92
C ASP A 219 -8.30 5.36 -13.57
N SER A 220 -9.19 5.41 -14.54
CA SER A 220 -10.60 5.18 -14.30
C SER A 220 -10.96 3.77 -13.85
N ARG A 221 -10.12 2.79 -14.18
CA ARG A 221 -10.27 1.36 -13.85
C ARG A 221 -9.97 1.09 -12.39
N VAL A 222 -9.06 1.87 -11.79
CA VAL A 222 -8.54 1.60 -10.43
C VAL A 222 -8.74 2.74 -9.44
N GLN A 223 -9.10 3.94 -9.90
CA GLN A 223 -9.27 5.15 -9.06
C GLN A 223 -10.13 4.92 -7.83
N PHE A 224 -11.15 4.04 -7.92
CA PHE A 224 -12.01 3.72 -6.79
C PHE A 224 -11.25 3.15 -5.58
N PHE A 225 -10.19 2.37 -5.81
CA PHE A 225 -9.37 1.80 -4.75
C PHE A 225 -8.39 2.81 -4.16
N PHE A 226 -7.90 3.74 -4.99
CA PHE A 226 -6.83 4.68 -4.66
C PHE A 226 -7.30 6.07 -4.21
N ASN A 227 -8.49 6.52 -4.62
CA ASN A 227 -9.08 7.81 -4.25
C ASN A 227 -9.62 7.77 -2.81
N ARG A 228 -8.70 7.87 -1.86
CA ARG A 228 -8.94 7.87 -0.41
C ARG A 228 -8.55 9.21 0.21
N ASP A 229 -8.83 9.39 1.50
CA ASP A 229 -8.28 10.54 2.23
C ASP A 229 -6.74 10.53 2.21
N LYS A 230 -6.13 11.71 2.37
CA LYS A 230 -4.67 11.88 2.24
C LYS A 230 -3.87 11.01 3.21
N ALA A 231 -4.36 10.79 4.44
CA ALA A 231 -3.64 10.00 5.43
C ALA A 231 -3.66 8.52 5.05
N THR A 232 -4.79 8.02 4.57
CA THR A 232 -4.90 6.68 4.00
C THR A 232 -4.00 6.53 2.78
N GLN A 233 -4.06 7.44 1.81
CA GLN A 233 -3.18 7.34 0.63
C GLN A 233 -1.70 7.32 1.00
N ARG A 234 -1.26 8.15 1.96
CA ARG A 234 0.12 8.15 2.46
C ARG A 234 0.52 6.78 3.04
N ARG A 235 -0.37 6.16 3.81
CA ARG A 235 -0.15 4.80 4.36
C ARG A 235 -0.05 3.75 3.27
N ILE A 236 -0.90 3.79 2.25
CA ILE A 236 -0.89 2.78 1.18
C ILE A 236 0.38 2.97 0.32
N ARG A 237 0.78 4.20 -0.01
CA ARG A 237 2.07 4.50 -0.68
C ARG A 237 3.27 3.92 0.07
N MET A 238 3.34 4.14 1.39
CA MET A 238 4.40 3.60 2.23
C MET A 238 4.44 2.07 2.20
N ARG A 239 3.28 1.42 2.33
CA ARG A 239 3.18 -0.06 2.28
C ARG A 239 3.59 -0.60 0.91
N MET A 240 3.20 0.09 -0.17
CA MET A 240 3.60 -0.27 -1.53
C MET A 240 5.13 -0.18 -1.68
N TYR A 241 5.75 0.92 -1.23
CA TYR A 241 7.20 1.07 -1.24
C TYR A 241 7.90 -0.05 -0.45
N GLN A 242 7.45 -0.34 0.78
CA GLN A 242 8.01 -1.42 1.60
C GLN A 242 7.91 -2.77 0.91
N TYR A 243 6.78 -3.02 0.24
CA TYR A 243 6.53 -4.26 -0.47
C TYR A 243 7.43 -4.41 -1.70
N LEU A 244 7.48 -3.39 -2.55
CA LEU A 244 8.32 -3.41 -3.74
C LEU A 244 9.81 -3.43 -3.38
N SER A 245 10.23 -2.74 -2.33
CA SER A 245 11.61 -2.79 -1.83
C SER A 245 12.01 -4.23 -1.53
N GLY A 246 11.23 -4.92 -0.69
CA GLY A 246 11.50 -6.33 -0.37
C GLY A 246 11.47 -7.23 -1.60
N ALA A 247 10.48 -7.04 -2.48
CA ALA A 247 10.33 -7.83 -3.71
C ALA A 247 11.50 -7.64 -4.68
N PHE A 248 12.13 -6.45 -4.70
CA PHE A 248 13.22 -6.08 -5.60
C PHE A 248 14.63 -6.29 -4.99
N GLY A 249 14.71 -6.90 -3.81
CA GLY A 249 15.97 -7.21 -3.13
C GLY A 249 16.53 -6.05 -2.30
N GLY A 250 15.66 -5.18 -1.81
CA GLY A 250 15.96 -4.14 -0.83
C GLY A 250 15.89 -4.62 0.62
N PRO A 251 16.46 -3.85 1.57
CA PRO A 251 16.51 -4.24 2.98
C PRO A 251 15.16 -4.09 3.70
N ILE A 252 14.27 -3.24 3.19
CA ILE A 252 12.97 -2.97 3.80
C ILE A 252 12.00 -4.04 3.34
N GLN A 253 11.40 -4.74 4.31
CA GLN A 253 10.47 -5.84 4.07
C GLN A 253 9.05 -5.48 4.51
N TYR A 254 8.10 -5.73 3.61
CA TYR A 254 6.69 -5.87 3.92
C TYR A 254 6.38 -7.35 4.15
N ASP A 255 5.65 -7.66 5.21
CA ASP A 255 5.24 -9.04 5.49
C ASP A 255 4.13 -9.48 4.50
N PRO A 256 4.42 -10.43 3.58
CA PRO A 256 3.45 -10.88 2.58
C PRO A 256 2.19 -11.49 3.20
N ALA A 257 2.24 -11.98 4.45
CA ALA A 257 1.06 -12.49 5.15
C ALA A 257 -0.03 -11.42 5.31
N ASN A 258 0.32 -10.13 5.24
CA ASN A 258 -0.62 -9.03 5.30
C ASN A 258 -1.29 -8.71 3.96
N LEU A 259 -0.85 -9.29 2.83
CA LEU A 259 -1.49 -9.04 1.53
C LEU A 259 -2.93 -9.56 1.51
N LYS A 260 -3.14 -10.84 1.85
CA LYS A 260 -4.49 -11.43 1.84
C LYS A 260 -5.47 -10.68 2.74
N PRO A 261 -5.21 -10.47 4.04
CA PRO A 261 -6.16 -9.80 4.93
C PRO A 261 -6.46 -8.36 4.50
N ALA A 262 -5.46 -7.64 3.97
CA ALA A 262 -5.65 -6.27 3.51
C ALA A 262 -6.59 -6.18 2.30
N HIS A 263 -6.56 -7.18 1.40
CA HIS A 263 -7.34 -7.17 0.16
C HIS A 263 -8.59 -8.07 0.22
N TYR A 264 -8.77 -8.89 1.26
CA TYR A 264 -9.87 -9.85 1.37
C TYR A 264 -11.25 -9.19 1.27
N ASN A 265 -11.44 -8.04 1.92
CA ASN A 265 -12.70 -7.30 1.87
C ASN A 265 -12.82 -6.38 0.65
N MET A 266 -11.89 -6.45 -0.30
CA MET A 266 -11.91 -5.65 -1.52
C MET A 266 -12.40 -6.49 -2.70
N ASN A 267 -13.09 -5.86 -3.64
CA ASN A 267 -13.55 -6.51 -4.86
C ASN A 267 -12.57 -6.31 -6.02
N ILE A 268 -11.30 -6.66 -5.78
CA ILE A 268 -10.23 -6.53 -6.78
C ILE A 268 -10.24 -7.78 -7.67
N THR A 269 -10.36 -7.56 -8.98
CA THR A 269 -10.42 -8.61 -10.00
C THR A 269 -9.07 -8.73 -10.71
N ASN A 270 -8.91 -9.74 -11.57
CA ASN A 270 -7.72 -9.83 -12.43
C ASN A 270 -7.56 -8.59 -13.32
N TYR A 271 -8.68 -8.05 -13.82
CA TYR A 271 -8.70 -6.82 -14.61
C TYR A 271 -8.12 -5.63 -13.82
N HIS A 272 -8.59 -5.41 -12.58
CA HIS A 272 -8.07 -4.37 -11.71
C HIS A 272 -6.57 -4.56 -11.41
N PHE A 273 -6.14 -5.81 -11.18
CA PHE A 273 -4.74 -6.12 -10.93
C PHE A 273 -3.85 -5.81 -12.14
N ASP A 274 -4.31 -6.18 -13.34
CA ASP A 274 -3.57 -5.93 -14.59
C ASP A 274 -3.51 -4.43 -14.91
N ALA A 275 -4.58 -3.68 -14.63
CA ALA A 275 -4.58 -2.22 -14.73
C ALA A 275 -3.54 -1.57 -13.79
N VAL A 276 -3.43 -2.04 -12.54
CA VAL A 276 -2.39 -1.58 -11.60
C VAL A 276 -0.98 -1.88 -12.12
N LEU A 277 -0.75 -3.05 -12.70
CA LEU A 277 0.54 -3.39 -13.30
C LEU A 277 0.87 -2.49 -14.49
N GLU A 278 -0.10 -2.20 -15.34
CA GLU A 278 0.07 -1.29 -16.47
C GLU A 278 0.41 0.13 -15.99
N VAL A 279 -0.29 0.64 -14.98
CA VAL A 279 0.01 1.93 -14.36
C VAL A 279 1.44 1.97 -13.82
N LEU A 280 1.88 0.91 -13.12
CA LEU A 280 3.26 0.79 -12.63
C LEU A 280 4.30 0.76 -13.77
N THR A 281 4.03 0.01 -14.84
CA THR A 281 4.90 -0.06 -16.03
C THR A 281 5.01 1.31 -16.72
N ASN A 282 3.90 2.03 -16.85
CA ASN A 282 3.88 3.35 -17.49
C ASN A 282 4.62 4.39 -16.63
N ALA A 283 4.49 4.33 -15.31
CA ALA A 283 5.28 5.15 -14.39
C ALA A 283 6.79 4.87 -14.56
N ALA A 284 7.19 3.59 -14.65
CA ALA A 284 8.59 3.24 -14.83
C ALA A 284 9.17 3.69 -16.18
N ARG A 285 8.38 3.60 -17.26
CA ARG A 285 8.78 4.09 -18.59
C ARG A 285 9.00 5.59 -18.61
N GLU A 286 8.14 6.37 -17.96
CA GLU A 286 8.29 7.83 -17.87
C GLU A 286 9.58 8.22 -17.13
N MET A 287 9.95 7.45 -16.11
CA MET A 287 11.21 7.60 -15.39
C MET A 287 12.45 7.18 -16.19
N LYS A 288 12.27 6.73 -17.45
CA LYS A 288 13.34 6.23 -18.32
C LYS A 288 14.12 5.07 -17.70
N ILE A 289 13.44 4.24 -16.90
CA ILE A 289 14.02 2.99 -16.41
C ILE A 289 14.23 2.06 -17.60
N ASP A 290 15.37 1.37 -17.61
CA ASP A 290 15.76 0.44 -18.66
C ASP A 290 14.71 -0.68 -18.89
N VAL A 291 14.48 -1.04 -20.15
CA VAL A 291 13.39 -1.96 -20.55
C VAL A 291 13.58 -3.34 -19.94
N ASP A 292 14.81 -3.88 -19.91
CA ASP A 292 15.09 -5.17 -19.25
C ASP A 292 14.75 -5.11 -17.75
N THR A 293 14.96 -3.96 -17.12
CA THR A 293 14.65 -3.74 -15.70
C THR A 293 13.14 -3.65 -15.46
N ILE A 294 12.40 -3.01 -16.36
CA ILE A 294 10.94 -2.99 -16.34
C ILE A 294 10.36 -4.39 -16.57
N ASP A 295 10.92 -5.15 -17.49
CA ASP A 295 10.46 -6.52 -17.78
C ASP A 295 10.68 -7.44 -16.57
N ASP A 296 11.87 -7.43 -15.97
CA ASP A 296 12.16 -8.21 -14.76
C ASP A 296 11.27 -7.79 -13.57
N MET A 297 10.96 -6.50 -13.45
CA MET A 297 9.99 -5.99 -12.48
C MET A 297 8.60 -6.58 -12.72
N THR A 298 8.08 -6.50 -13.94
CA THR A 298 6.71 -6.97 -14.23
C THR A 298 6.61 -8.50 -14.19
N GLN A 299 7.67 -9.22 -14.56
CA GLN A 299 7.71 -10.68 -14.49
C GLN A 299 7.49 -11.20 -13.06
N LYS A 300 8.04 -10.54 -12.04
CA LYS A 300 7.79 -10.91 -10.63
C LYS A 300 6.31 -10.88 -10.24
N PHE A 301 5.50 -10.06 -10.90
CA PHE A 301 4.05 -9.99 -10.66
C PHE A 301 3.23 -10.88 -11.61
N LYS A 302 3.78 -11.23 -12.78
CA LYS A 302 3.15 -12.11 -13.78
C LYS A 302 3.38 -13.60 -13.50
N SER A 303 4.52 -13.97 -12.90
CA SER A 303 4.91 -15.37 -12.68
C SER A 303 4.12 -16.01 -11.53
N SER A 304 2.95 -16.55 -11.84
CA SER A 304 2.12 -17.24 -10.86
C SER A 304 1.84 -18.71 -11.18
N ARG A 305 2.57 -19.37 -12.10
CA ARG A 305 2.04 -20.66 -12.62
C ARG A 305 2.92 -21.85 -12.95
N ARG A 306 4.24 -21.94 -12.72
CA ARG A 306 4.90 -23.19 -13.17
C ARG A 306 5.85 -23.98 -12.28
N ASN A 307 6.42 -23.50 -11.18
CA ASN A 307 7.23 -24.39 -10.35
C ASN A 307 7.31 -23.90 -8.91
N SER A 308 6.43 -24.44 -8.06
CA SER A 308 6.67 -24.73 -6.63
C SER A 308 5.31 -24.82 -5.94
N GLN A 309 4.98 -26.01 -5.45
CA GLN A 309 3.93 -26.17 -4.46
C GLN A 309 4.29 -25.28 -3.25
N VAL A 310 3.31 -24.51 -2.74
CA VAL A 310 3.30 -23.78 -1.45
C VAL A 310 3.43 -22.23 -1.48
N VAL A 311 3.49 -21.53 -2.62
CA VAL A 311 3.35 -20.05 -2.61
C VAL A 311 2.21 -19.58 -3.51
N ASN A 312 1.12 -19.07 -2.89
CA ASN A 312 0.09 -18.34 -3.61
C ASN A 312 0.74 -17.10 -4.23
N GLY A 313 0.65 -16.94 -5.55
CA GLY A 313 1.22 -15.77 -6.21
C GLY A 313 0.52 -14.48 -5.76
N ILE A 314 1.24 -13.36 -5.81
CA ILE A 314 0.81 -12.02 -5.39
C ILE A 314 -0.58 -11.66 -5.92
N ARG A 315 -0.85 -12.03 -7.19
CA ARG A 315 -2.16 -11.87 -7.82
C ARG A 315 -3.25 -12.60 -7.03
N SER A 316 -3.04 -13.87 -6.70
CA SER A 316 -3.98 -14.67 -5.90
C SER A 316 -4.27 -13.99 -4.56
N ASP A 317 -3.23 -13.48 -3.88
CA ASP A 317 -3.39 -12.84 -2.58
C ASP A 317 -4.16 -11.52 -2.64
N VAL A 318 -4.00 -10.76 -3.72
CA VAL A 318 -4.70 -9.49 -3.95
C VAL A 318 -6.14 -9.71 -4.43
N THR A 319 -6.39 -10.74 -5.25
CA THR A 319 -7.74 -11.02 -5.79
C THR A 319 -8.56 -11.99 -4.91
N ILE A 320 -7.98 -12.53 -3.84
CA ILE A 320 -8.57 -13.63 -3.04
C ILE A 320 -9.99 -13.33 -2.57
N GLY A 321 -10.25 -12.08 -2.17
CA GLY A 321 -11.56 -11.65 -1.70
C GLY A 321 -12.65 -11.86 -2.75
N CYS A 322 -12.37 -11.38 -3.97
CA CYS A 322 -13.27 -11.55 -5.11
C CYS A 322 -13.43 -13.04 -5.44
N THR A 323 -12.33 -13.79 -5.54
CA THR A 323 -12.35 -15.22 -5.88
C THR A 323 -13.20 -16.04 -4.90
N VAL A 324 -12.97 -15.89 -3.59
CA VAL A 324 -13.70 -16.64 -2.56
C VAL A 324 -15.18 -16.29 -2.57
N ARG A 325 -15.55 -15.01 -2.73
CA ARG A 325 -16.97 -14.61 -2.80
C ARG A 325 -17.64 -15.15 -4.05
N MET A 326 -16.97 -15.14 -5.20
CA MET A 326 -17.50 -15.72 -6.44
C MET A 326 -17.70 -17.24 -6.32
N GLU A 327 -16.74 -17.97 -5.73
CA GLU A 327 -16.86 -19.42 -5.51
C GLU A 327 -17.99 -19.75 -4.51
N ALA A 328 -18.10 -18.99 -3.42
CA ALA A 328 -19.17 -19.16 -2.45
C ALA A 328 -20.55 -18.88 -3.06
N ALA A 329 -20.67 -17.82 -3.86
CA ALA A 329 -21.90 -17.49 -4.57
C ALA A 329 -22.28 -18.58 -5.58
N LYS A 330 -21.31 -19.09 -6.35
CA LYS A 330 -21.53 -20.19 -7.29
C LYS A 330 -22.03 -21.45 -6.57
N LYS A 331 -21.34 -21.88 -5.51
CA LYS A 331 -21.72 -23.07 -4.73
C LYS A 331 -23.11 -22.92 -4.09
N LYS A 332 -23.43 -21.72 -3.60
CA LYS A 332 -24.74 -21.42 -3.04
C LYS A 332 -25.83 -21.50 -4.11
N ASN A 333 -25.61 -20.94 -5.29
CA ASN A 333 -26.56 -21.01 -6.40
C ASN A 333 -26.75 -22.46 -6.91
N GLU A 334 -25.70 -23.28 -6.90
CA GLU A 334 -25.78 -24.72 -7.21
C GLU A 334 -26.62 -25.50 -6.18
N THR A 335 -26.69 -25.02 -4.93
CA THR A 335 -27.40 -25.69 -3.82
C THR A 335 -28.84 -25.20 -3.65
N ASP A 336 -29.03 -23.88 -3.64
CA ASP A 336 -30.30 -23.21 -3.33
C ASP A 336 -31.17 -23.03 -4.59
N GLY A 337 -30.60 -23.10 -5.79
CA GLY A 337 -31.27 -22.70 -7.03
C GLY A 337 -31.27 -21.18 -7.23
N LEU A 338 -31.23 -20.73 -8.49
CA LEU A 338 -31.25 -19.30 -8.83
C LEU A 338 -32.58 -18.64 -8.45
N ASP A 339 -33.69 -19.36 -8.58
CA ASP A 339 -35.05 -18.97 -8.20
C ASP A 339 -35.14 -18.45 -6.76
N GLN A 340 -34.39 -19.02 -5.82
CA GLN A 340 -34.34 -18.52 -4.45
C GLN A 340 -33.63 -17.16 -4.31
N LEU A 341 -32.59 -16.90 -5.11
CA LEU A 341 -31.93 -15.59 -5.14
C LEU A 341 -32.86 -14.54 -5.75
N PHE A 342 -33.57 -14.90 -6.82
CA PHE A 342 -34.61 -14.06 -7.42
C PHE A 342 -35.69 -13.68 -6.40
N MET A 343 -36.21 -14.63 -5.62
CA MET A 343 -37.19 -14.34 -4.58
C MET A 343 -36.62 -13.46 -3.45
N LYS A 344 -35.37 -13.67 -3.03
CA LYS A 344 -34.70 -12.84 -2.01
C LYS A 344 -34.50 -11.40 -2.45
N LEU A 345 -34.40 -11.15 -3.76
CA LEU A 345 -34.29 -9.81 -4.33
C LEU A 345 -35.67 -9.16 -4.60
N GLY A 346 -36.76 -9.77 -4.10
CA GLY A 346 -38.12 -9.24 -4.22
C GLY A 346 -38.80 -9.62 -5.54
N GLY A 347 -38.31 -10.64 -6.25
CA GLY A 347 -38.85 -11.09 -7.53
C GLY A 347 -38.84 -9.99 -8.59
N HIS A 348 -39.82 -10.02 -9.50
CA HIS A 348 -39.90 -9.05 -10.60
C HIS A 348 -40.05 -7.61 -10.12
N GLU A 349 -40.84 -7.37 -9.07
CA GLU A 349 -41.05 -6.02 -8.54
C GLU A 349 -39.77 -5.49 -7.89
N GLY A 350 -39.10 -6.28 -7.07
CA GLY A 350 -37.85 -5.88 -6.43
C GLY A 350 -36.74 -5.60 -7.44
N ILE A 351 -36.60 -6.43 -8.48
CA ILE A 351 -35.64 -6.19 -9.57
C ILE A 351 -36.00 -4.92 -10.36
N SER A 352 -37.28 -4.71 -10.68
CA SER A 352 -37.73 -3.48 -11.37
C SER A 352 -37.44 -2.22 -10.55
N HIS A 353 -37.66 -2.29 -9.24
CA HIS A 353 -37.40 -1.19 -8.32
C HIS A 353 -35.89 -0.94 -8.16
N PHE A 354 -35.08 -2.00 -8.10
CA PHE A 354 -33.62 -1.90 -8.11
C PHE A 354 -33.11 -1.24 -9.39
N ILE A 355 -33.61 -1.66 -10.56
CA ILE A 355 -33.22 -1.05 -11.84
C ILE A 355 -33.62 0.42 -11.88
N SER A 356 -34.83 0.76 -11.46
CA SER A 356 -35.26 2.16 -11.38
C SER A 356 -34.31 2.99 -10.52
N HIS A 357 -33.92 2.46 -9.35
CA HIS A 357 -32.98 3.13 -8.45
C HIS A 357 -31.55 3.20 -9.00
N LEU A 358 -31.07 2.16 -9.68
CA LEU A 358 -29.78 2.15 -10.38
C LEU A 358 -29.67 3.32 -11.36
N TYR A 359 -30.73 3.58 -12.11
CA TYR A 359 -30.72 4.63 -13.12
C TYR A 359 -30.65 6.05 -12.53
N GLU A 360 -31.07 6.26 -11.27
CA GLU A 360 -30.82 7.53 -10.58
C GLU A 360 -29.32 7.83 -10.43
N PHE A 361 -28.47 6.79 -10.32
CA PHE A 361 -27.02 6.93 -10.31
C PHE A 361 -26.44 7.05 -11.72
N VAL A 362 -26.93 6.25 -12.66
CA VAL A 362 -26.44 6.23 -14.05
C VAL A 362 -26.68 7.58 -14.73
N GLU A 363 -27.85 8.18 -14.55
CA GLU A 363 -28.19 9.49 -15.14
C GLU A 363 -27.28 10.63 -14.62
N ARG A 364 -26.77 10.51 -13.38
CA ARG A 364 -25.87 11.48 -12.75
C ARG A 364 -24.39 11.23 -13.07
N ASP A 365 -24.06 10.07 -13.65
CA ASP A 365 -22.69 9.72 -13.96
C ASP A 365 -22.32 10.19 -15.36
N ASN A 366 -21.71 11.38 -15.43
CA ASN A 366 -21.25 12.01 -16.68
C ASN A 366 -20.29 11.14 -17.52
N ARG A 367 -19.75 10.04 -16.97
CA ARG A 367 -18.89 9.11 -17.70
C ARG A 367 -19.68 8.17 -18.60
N ILE A 368 -20.96 7.92 -18.29
CA ILE A 368 -21.79 6.91 -18.98
C ILE A 368 -23.19 7.38 -19.34
N ASN A 369 -23.67 8.50 -18.77
CA ASN A 369 -25.04 8.98 -19.00
C ASN A 369 -25.36 9.15 -20.50
N MET A 370 -24.39 9.53 -21.32
CA MET A 370 -24.51 9.66 -22.78
C MET A 370 -25.02 8.39 -23.49
N PHE A 371 -24.84 7.20 -22.92
CA PHE A 371 -25.35 5.94 -23.48
C PHE A 371 -26.82 5.67 -23.14
N PHE A 372 -27.41 6.46 -22.24
CA PHE A 372 -28.72 6.21 -21.63
C PHE A 372 -29.69 7.39 -21.78
N GLU A 373 -29.46 8.28 -22.75
CA GLU A 373 -30.30 9.45 -23.00
C GLU A 373 -31.42 9.20 -24.02
N GLY A 374 -32.51 9.98 -23.89
CA GLY A 374 -33.60 10.04 -24.86
C GLY A 374 -34.79 9.11 -24.56
N SER A 375 -35.72 9.05 -25.51
CA SER A 375 -37.04 8.41 -25.34
C SER A 375 -37.00 6.89 -25.13
N LYS A 376 -35.83 6.26 -25.30
CA LYS A 376 -35.66 4.81 -25.15
C LYS A 376 -35.30 4.38 -23.74
N LEU A 377 -34.99 5.29 -22.82
CA LEU A 377 -34.51 4.95 -21.48
C LEU A 377 -35.45 4.01 -20.72
N GLU A 378 -36.75 4.28 -20.75
CA GLU A 378 -37.75 3.42 -20.11
C GLU A 378 -37.83 2.01 -20.75
N LEU A 379 -37.57 1.89 -22.04
CA LEU A 379 -37.46 0.59 -22.70
C LEU A 379 -36.20 -0.16 -22.26
N ILE A 380 -35.08 0.55 -22.09
CA ILE A 380 -33.82 -0.04 -21.61
C ILE A 380 -33.99 -0.56 -20.19
N LYS A 381 -34.58 0.23 -19.28
CA LYS A 381 -34.89 -0.17 -17.90
C LYS A 381 -35.72 -1.46 -17.87
N LYS A 382 -36.82 -1.51 -18.63
CA LYS A 382 -37.68 -2.70 -18.72
C LYS A 382 -36.95 -3.91 -19.28
N ALA A 383 -36.16 -3.74 -20.34
CA ALA A 383 -35.37 -4.81 -20.95
C ALA A 383 -34.32 -5.37 -19.98
N GLN A 384 -33.61 -4.51 -19.25
CA GLN A 384 -32.63 -4.93 -18.24
C GLN A 384 -33.28 -5.64 -17.06
N ALA A 385 -34.43 -5.15 -16.56
CA ALA A 385 -35.18 -5.81 -15.49
C ALA A 385 -35.64 -7.22 -15.90
N ALA A 386 -36.13 -7.38 -17.14
CA ALA A 386 -36.50 -8.68 -17.69
C ALA A 386 -35.30 -9.61 -17.86
N TYR A 387 -34.18 -9.11 -18.41
CA TYR A 387 -32.95 -9.88 -18.59
C TYR A 387 -32.37 -10.36 -17.26
N ILE A 388 -32.29 -9.48 -16.26
CA ILE A 388 -31.78 -9.81 -14.92
C ILE A 388 -32.73 -10.76 -14.20
N SER A 389 -34.05 -10.58 -14.35
CA SER A 389 -35.04 -11.52 -13.80
C SER A 389 -34.83 -12.93 -14.35
N MET A 390 -34.68 -13.07 -15.67
CA MET A 390 -34.41 -14.35 -16.33
C MET A 390 -33.08 -14.95 -15.86
N LEU A 391 -32.01 -14.14 -15.79
CA LEU A 391 -30.68 -14.59 -15.35
C LEU A 391 -30.69 -15.11 -13.91
N LEU A 392 -31.53 -14.53 -13.06
CA LEU A 392 -31.72 -14.93 -11.67
C LEU A 392 -32.76 -16.06 -11.52
N GLY A 393 -33.26 -16.67 -12.59
CA GLY A 393 -34.19 -17.80 -12.51
C GLY A 393 -35.66 -17.43 -12.30
N GLY A 394 -36.04 -16.19 -12.59
CA GLY A 394 -37.44 -15.77 -12.65
C GLY A 394 -38.18 -16.41 -13.83
N SER A 395 -39.51 -16.55 -13.72
CA SER A 395 -40.35 -17.20 -14.73
C SER A 395 -40.52 -16.41 -16.03
N SER A 396 -40.02 -15.18 -16.10
CA SER A 396 -40.10 -14.35 -17.31
C SER A 396 -38.93 -14.64 -18.26
N GLU A 397 -39.23 -14.93 -19.52
CA GLU A 397 -38.21 -15.02 -20.57
C GLU A 397 -37.89 -13.62 -21.14
N TYR A 398 -36.59 -13.35 -21.31
CA TYR A 398 -36.14 -12.17 -22.04
C TYR A 398 -36.21 -12.46 -23.55
N ASN A 399 -37.14 -11.81 -24.24
CA ASN A 399 -37.38 -11.98 -25.68
C ASN A 399 -36.74 -10.86 -26.54
N GLY A 400 -35.81 -10.10 -25.97
CA GLY A 400 -35.13 -9.02 -26.68
C GLY A 400 -33.95 -9.51 -27.51
N ARG A 401 -33.32 -8.58 -28.24
CA ARG A 401 -32.07 -8.83 -28.98
C ARG A 401 -30.97 -9.31 -28.05
N SER A 402 -30.01 -10.06 -28.59
CA SER A 402 -28.88 -10.55 -27.79
C SER A 402 -28.04 -9.38 -27.27
N LEU A 403 -27.32 -9.57 -26.16
CA LEU A 403 -26.42 -8.54 -25.65
C LEU A 403 -25.36 -8.17 -26.70
N GLU A 404 -24.85 -9.15 -27.44
CA GLU A 404 -23.89 -8.92 -28.52
C GLU A 404 -24.47 -8.02 -29.61
N GLU A 405 -25.67 -8.31 -30.10
CA GLU A 405 -26.35 -7.50 -31.13
C GLU A 405 -26.66 -6.07 -30.68
N ILE A 406 -27.00 -5.89 -29.40
CA ILE A 406 -27.28 -4.57 -28.83
C ILE A 406 -26.00 -3.76 -28.71
N HIS A 407 -24.90 -4.36 -28.25
CA HIS A 407 -23.68 -3.64 -27.91
C HIS A 407 -22.69 -3.53 -29.07
N GLN A 408 -22.80 -4.34 -30.14
CA GLN A 408 -21.87 -4.30 -31.29
C GLN A 408 -21.75 -2.92 -31.98
N THR A 409 -22.79 -2.09 -31.87
CA THR A 409 -22.83 -0.74 -32.48
C THR A 409 -22.48 0.38 -31.50
N LEU A 410 -22.28 0.05 -30.22
CA LEU A 410 -21.97 1.01 -29.17
C LEU A 410 -20.44 1.09 -29.03
N ALA A 411 -19.89 2.30 -29.06
CA ALA A 411 -18.46 2.55 -28.79
C ALA A 411 -18.15 2.46 -27.28
N MET A 412 -18.65 1.42 -26.62
CA MET A 412 -18.41 1.14 -25.23
C MET A 412 -17.06 0.43 -25.07
N THR A 413 -16.43 0.70 -23.94
CA THR A 413 -15.13 0.13 -23.56
C THR A 413 -15.27 -0.47 -22.17
N ASP A 414 -14.30 -1.28 -21.73
CA ASP A 414 -14.30 -1.83 -20.37
C ASP A 414 -14.45 -0.74 -19.29
N PHE A 415 -13.84 0.43 -19.50
CA PHE A 415 -14.04 1.60 -18.65
C PHE A 415 -15.52 2.00 -18.47
N HIS A 416 -16.32 2.00 -19.54
CA HIS A 416 -17.74 2.35 -19.47
C HIS A 416 -18.53 1.30 -18.71
N LEU A 417 -18.21 0.02 -18.92
CA LEU A 417 -18.81 -1.09 -18.16
C LEU A 417 -18.47 -0.99 -16.66
N ASP A 418 -17.23 -0.67 -16.31
CA ASP A 418 -16.83 -0.48 -14.91
C ASP A 418 -17.56 0.66 -14.23
N CYS A 419 -17.76 1.79 -14.93
CA CYS A 419 -18.54 2.92 -14.42
C CYS A 419 -19.98 2.51 -14.15
N PHE A 420 -20.58 1.70 -15.04
CA PHE A 420 -21.91 1.15 -14.84
C PHE A 420 -21.95 0.19 -13.63
N LEU A 421 -20.98 -0.71 -13.50
CA LEU A 421 -20.86 -1.61 -12.35
C LEU A 421 -20.65 -0.86 -11.02
N GLN A 422 -19.96 0.29 -11.03
CA GLN A 422 -19.86 1.18 -9.86
C GLN A 422 -21.23 1.77 -9.48
N CYS A 423 -22.06 2.13 -10.46
CA CYS A 423 -23.43 2.58 -10.21
C CYS A 423 -24.29 1.44 -9.64
N VAL A 424 -24.14 0.22 -10.17
CA VAL A 424 -24.77 -1.01 -9.64
C VAL A 424 -24.40 -1.23 -8.17
N GLN A 425 -23.11 -1.17 -7.82
CA GLN A 425 -22.65 -1.37 -6.44
C GLN A 425 -23.21 -0.31 -5.49
N LYS A 426 -23.25 0.97 -5.90
CA LYS A 426 -23.86 2.05 -5.11
C LYS A 426 -25.36 1.80 -4.90
N SER A 427 -26.08 1.52 -5.98
CA SER A 427 -27.52 1.24 -5.93
C SER A 427 -27.85 0.03 -5.06
N LEU A 428 -27.10 -1.08 -5.18
CA LEU A 428 -27.30 -2.26 -4.34
C LEU A 428 -27.07 -1.97 -2.85
N LYS A 429 -26.06 -1.17 -2.53
CA LYS A 429 -25.78 -0.80 -1.14
C LYS A 429 -26.93 0.02 -0.54
N ASP A 430 -27.45 0.98 -1.28
CA ASP A 430 -28.55 1.84 -0.82
C ASP A 430 -29.89 1.08 -0.80
N PHE A 431 -30.14 0.24 -1.80
CA PHE A 431 -31.31 -0.62 -1.90
C PHE A 431 -31.38 -1.66 -0.76
N CYS A 432 -30.27 -2.34 -0.45
CA CYS A 432 -30.21 -3.30 0.65
C CYS A 432 -30.39 -2.64 2.02
N MET A 433 -29.93 -1.41 2.22
CA MET A 433 -30.19 -0.67 3.46
C MET A 433 -31.68 -0.36 3.61
N ASN A 434 -32.34 0.09 2.55
CA ASN A 434 -33.78 0.40 2.59
C ASN A 434 -34.66 -0.85 2.77
N CYS A 435 -34.27 -2.00 2.20
CA CYS A 435 -34.97 -3.26 2.44
C CYS A 435 -34.82 -3.78 3.88
N VAL A 436 -33.68 -3.52 4.55
CA VAL A 436 -33.45 -3.96 5.95
C VAL A 436 -34.13 -3.05 6.97
N PHE A 437 -34.23 -1.74 6.70
CA PHE A 437 -34.86 -0.77 7.61
C PHE A 437 -36.34 -0.48 7.30
N GLY A 438 -36.86 -0.93 6.15
CA GLY A 438 -38.26 -0.73 5.72
C GLY A 438 -39.28 -1.67 6.36
N GLN A 439 -38.86 -2.68 7.13
CA GLN A 439 -39.75 -3.54 7.93
C GLN A 439 -39.51 -3.35 9.43
N ALA A 440 -39.66 -2.12 9.92
CA ALA A 440 -39.69 -1.87 11.36
C ALA A 440 -41.07 -2.22 11.94
N SER A 441 -41.27 -3.49 12.30
CA SER A 441 -42.00 -3.79 13.54
C SER A 441 -41.28 -4.91 14.32
N MET A 442 -40.96 -4.57 15.56
CA MET A 442 -40.53 -5.43 16.68
C MET A 442 -39.02 -5.74 16.88
N THR A 443 -38.44 -4.88 17.72
CA THR A 443 -37.40 -5.10 18.76
C THR A 443 -35.97 -5.58 18.40
N PRO A 444 -34.94 -4.99 19.02
CA PRO A 444 -33.54 -5.18 18.63
C PRO A 444 -32.87 -6.32 19.43
N LYS A 445 -32.60 -7.48 18.80
CA LYS A 445 -31.56 -8.40 19.30
C LYS A 445 -30.84 -9.14 18.17
N SER A 446 -29.52 -8.95 18.22
CA SER A 446 -28.43 -9.86 17.83
C SER A 446 -28.26 -10.30 16.36
N SER A 447 -27.00 -10.15 15.93
CA SER A 447 -26.32 -10.74 14.76
C SER A 447 -26.68 -10.23 13.37
N LEU A 448 -26.01 -9.14 12.99
CA LEU A 448 -25.58 -8.88 11.61
C LEU A 448 -24.44 -9.86 11.26
N PRO A 449 -24.69 -10.91 10.48
CA PRO A 449 -23.89 -11.10 9.27
C PRO A 449 -24.69 -11.74 8.12
N HIS A 450 -24.41 -11.35 6.87
CA HIS A 450 -24.45 -12.18 5.64
C HIS A 450 -24.92 -11.49 4.34
N ILE A 451 -25.48 -10.27 4.38
CA ILE A 451 -25.89 -9.58 3.12
C ILE A 451 -24.76 -8.73 2.51
N ALA A 452 -23.70 -8.44 3.27
CA ALA A 452 -22.49 -7.76 2.76
C ALA A 452 -21.63 -8.60 1.79
N LEU A 453 -22.07 -9.80 1.40
CA LEU A 453 -21.31 -10.68 0.49
C LEU A 453 -21.54 -10.38 -1.01
N LEU A 454 -22.51 -9.54 -1.37
CA LEU A 454 -22.89 -9.24 -2.75
C LEU A 454 -22.48 -7.83 -3.25
N ALA A 455 -21.79 -7.04 -2.42
CA ALA A 455 -21.20 -5.74 -2.79
C ALA A 455 -19.68 -5.77 -2.60
#